data_AF-A0AAU7DLR9-F1
#
_entry.id   AF-A0AAU7DLR9-F1
#
_cell.length_a   1.000
_cell.length_b   1.000
_cell.length_c   1.000
_cell.angle_alpha   90.00
_cell.angle_beta   90.00
_cell.angle_gamma   90.00
#
_symmetry.space_group_name_H-M   'P 1'
#
loop_
_entity.id
_entity.type
_entity.pdbx_description
1 polymer ?
#
loop_
_entity_poly.entity_id
_entity_poly.type
_entity_poly.pdbx_seq_one_letter_code
_entity_poly.pdbx_strand_id
1 'polypeptide(L)'
;MVACHREEQAVVGVAKSAVNAEQKAQVAAQARASTRDLQREALSRIPLPTKSLYVDVHDPAAWTNPFLAVGPDAITLRVLQADANTSDVGKGTMLRPDAARRQEIEIRPKDLPDAMVAVPQSAWHYGRVVAVAELPGASAKDRPKIRRNVEAAIQQLNDLGIVVEEWPTR
;
A
#
# COMPACT_ATOMS: atom_id res chain seq x y z
N MET A 1 26.05 51.64 21.95
CA MET A 1 26.57 50.47 21.22
C MET A 1 25.88 49.18 21.72
N VAL A 2 24.58 48.99 21.48
CA VAL A 2 23.84 47.80 21.96
C VAL A 2 23.05 47.08 20.84
N ALA A 3 22.87 47.70 19.67
CA ALA A 3 22.10 47.12 18.57
C ALA A 3 22.81 45.92 17.90
N CYS A 4 24.12 45.99 17.67
CA CYS A 4 24.85 44.97 16.89
C CYS A 4 24.97 43.59 17.56
N HIS A 5 24.80 43.48 18.87
CA HIS A 5 24.90 42.18 19.57
C HIS A 5 23.62 41.35 19.50
N ARG A 6 22.45 41.98 19.34
CA ARG A 6 21.16 41.28 19.31
C ARG A 6 20.92 40.55 17.99
N GLU A 7 21.37 41.14 16.88
CA GLU A 7 21.25 40.56 15.54
C GLU A 7 22.16 39.33 15.39
N GLU A 8 23.38 39.39 15.94
CA GLU A 8 24.33 38.27 15.93
C GLU A 8 23.84 37.06 16.75
N GLN A 9 23.19 37.31 17.88
CA GLN A 9 22.57 36.24 18.69
C GLN A 9 21.36 35.62 17.99
N ALA A 10 20.60 36.40 17.22
CA ALA A 10 19.47 35.89 16.44
C ALA A 10 19.91 34.95 15.31
N VAL A 11 20.95 35.31 14.55
CA VAL A 11 21.48 34.44 13.47
C VAL A 11 22.10 33.15 14.00
N VAL A 12 22.78 33.19 15.16
CA VAL A 12 23.32 31.99 15.82
C VAL A 12 22.19 31.08 16.33
N GLY A 13 21.09 31.66 16.84
CA GLY A 13 19.90 30.92 17.24
C GLY A 13 19.22 30.20 16.06
N VAL A 14 19.09 30.89 14.92
CA VAL A 14 18.54 30.30 13.68
C VAL A 14 19.44 29.19 13.14
N ALA A 15 20.76 29.39 13.09
CA ALA A 15 21.71 28.38 12.64
C ALA A 15 21.67 27.10 13.51
N LYS A 16 21.62 27.23 14.84
CA LYS A 16 21.47 26.10 15.76
C LYS A 16 20.12 25.39 15.60
N SER A 17 19.05 26.14 15.31
CA SER A 17 17.72 25.56 15.07
C SER A 17 17.66 24.77 13.76
N ALA A 18 18.35 25.24 12.71
CA ALA A 18 18.46 24.55 11.43
C ALA A 18 19.21 23.22 11.56
N VAL A 19 20.39 23.23 12.20
CA VAL A 19 21.18 22.00 12.45
C VAL A 19 20.38 20.97 13.27
N ASN A 20 19.67 21.42 14.31
CA ASN A 20 18.80 20.54 15.09
C ASN A 20 17.63 19.97 14.26
N ALA A 21 17.06 20.76 13.35
CA ALA A 21 15.99 20.31 12.47
C ALA A 21 16.50 19.27 11.45
N GLU A 22 17.68 19.51 10.87
CA GLU A 22 18.35 18.59 9.94
C GLU A 22 18.66 17.25 10.63
N GLN A 23 19.23 17.30 11.84
CA GLN A 23 19.58 16.08 12.57
C GLN A 23 18.33 15.29 12.98
N LYS A 24 17.24 15.96 13.37
CA LYS A 24 15.94 15.31 13.61
C LYS A 24 15.37 14.69 12.32
N ALA A 25 15.48 15.38 11.19
CA ALA A 25 15.03 14.86 9.90
C ALA A 25 15.82 13.62 9.48
N GLN A 26 17.14 13.60 9.71
CA GLN A 26 17.99 12.44 9.44
C GLN A 26 17.63 11.24 10.33
N VAL A 27 17.45 11.44 11.64
CA VAL A 27 17.03 10.38 12.56
C VAL A 27 15.66 9.82 12.18
N ALA A 28 14.69 10.69 11.84
CA ALA A 28 13.38 10.26 11.37
C ALA A 28 13.46 9.50 10.04
N ALA A 29 14.35 9.89 9.12
CA ALA A 29 14.57 9.20 7.86
C ALA A 29 15.17 7.80 8.08
N GLN A 30 16.16 7.67 8.97
CA GLN A 30 16.75 6.38 9.34
C GLN A 30 15.72 5.46 9.97
N ALA A 31 14.91 5.95 10.93
CA ALA A 31 13.86 5.16 11.56
C ALA A 31 12.82 4.66 10.54
N ARG A 32 12.45 5.49 9.56
CA ARG A 32 11.56 5.10 8.45
C ARG A 32 12.20 4.05 7.55
N ALA A 33 13.50 4.18 7.23
CA ALA A 33 14.22 3.18 6.45
C ALA A 33 14.22 1.82 7.16
N SER A 34 14.59 1.79 8.45
CA SER A 34 14.57 0.55 9.25
C SER A 34 13.18 -0.08 9.33
N THR A 35 12.13 0.73 9.47
CA THR A 35 10.74 0.22 9.46
C THR A 35 10.39 -0.44 8.14
N ARG A 36 10.77 0.18 7.01
CA ARG A 36 10.52 -0.40 5.67
C ARG A 36 11.29 -1.70 5.45
N ASP A 37 12.53 -1.79 5.94
CA ASP A 37 13.31 -3.02 5.83
C ASP A 37 12.63 -4.19 6.57
N LEU A 38 12.10 -3.92 7.77
CA LEU A 38 11.31 -4.91 8.53
C LEU A 38 10.02 -5.31 7.80
N GLN A 39 9.31 -4.34 7.20
CA GLN A 39 8.10 -4.61 6.41
C GLN A 39 8.43 -5.47 5.17
N ARG A 40 9.54 -5.16 4.48
CA ARG A 40 10.04 -5.94 3.35
C ARG A 40 10.42 -7.36 3.77
N GLU A 41 11.08 -7.52 4.92
CA GLU A 41 11.43 -8.83 5.47
C GLU A 41 10.17 -9.65 5.81
N ALA A 42 9.16 -9.03 6.42
CA ALA A 42 7.89 -9.69 6.71
C ALA A 42 7.21 -10.22 5.44
N LEU A 43 7.19 -9.41 4.38
CA LEU A 43 6.63 -9.77 3.07
C LEU A 43 7.52 -10.73 2.28
N SER A 44 8.83 -10.80 2.58
CA SER A 44 9.77 -11.73 1.93
C SER A 44 9.38 -13.20 2.07
N ARG A 45 8.60 -13.52 3.13
CA ARG A 45 8.08 -14.86 3.42
C ARG A 45 7.06 -15.35 2.39
N ILE A 46 6.41 -14.43 1.68
CA ILE A 46 5.49 -14.75 0.57
C ILE A 46 6.35 -15.03 -0.68
N PRO A 47 6.10 -16.12 -1.41
CA PRO A 47 6.89 -16.45 -2.60
C PRO A 47 6.75 -15.38 -3.67
N LEU A 48 7.74 -15.32 -4.57
CA LEU A 48 7.64 -14.48 -5.77
C LEU A 48 6.41 -14.87 -6.60
N PRO A 49 5.82 -13.91 -7.33
CA PRO A 49 4.62 -14.19 -8.09
C PRO A 49 4.85 -15.14 -9.26
N THR A 50 3.87 -16.00 -9.50
CA THR A 50 3.89 -16.94 -10.63
C THR A 50 2.90 -16.46 -11.69
N LYS A 51 3.40 -15.83 -12.76
CA LYS A 51 2.57 -15.14 -13.78
C LYS A 51 1.51 -16.04 -14.43
N SER A 52 1.82 -17.31 -14.65
CA SER A 52 0.89 -18.28 -15.25
C SER A 52 -0.37 -18.51 -14.42
N LEU A 53 -0.39 -18.15 -13.13
CA LEU A 53 -1.57 -18.31 -12.26
C LEU A 53 -2.64 -17.23 -12.47
N TYR A 54 -2.27 -16.09 -13.07
CA TYR A 54 -3.17 -14.93 -13.13
C TYR A 54 -3.16 -14.19 -14.48
N VAL A 55 -2.39 -14.65 -15.47
CA VAL A 55 -2.30 -14.00 -16.79
C VAL A 55 -3.63 -13.95 -17.54
N ASP A 56 -4.49 -14.96 -17.36
CA ASP A 56 -5.81 -15.05 -18.00
C ASP A 56 -6.93 -14.41 -17.14
N VAL A 57 -6.59 -13.80 -16.00
CA VAL A 57 -7.55 -13.17 -15.09
C VAL A 57 -7.76 -11.72 -15.54
N HIS A 58 -8.85 -11.48 -16.28
CA HIS A 58 -9.19 -10.16 -16.82
C HIS A 58 -10.39 -9.48 -16.14
N ASP A 59 -11.05 -10.18 -15.21
CA ASP A 59 -12.18 -9.67 -14.43
C ASP A 59 -11.73 -9.35 -13.00
N PRO A 60 -11.92 -8.11 -12.48
CA PRO A 60 -11.49 -7.78 -11.13
C PRO A 60 -12.17 -8.68 -10.11
N ALA A 61 -13.40 -9.11 -10.36
CA ALA A 61 -14.10 -10.03 -9.48
C ALA A 61 -13.40 -11.41 -9.42
N ALA A 62 -12.77 -11.88 -10.50
CA ALA A 62 -12.02 -13.14 -10.51
C ALA A 62 -10.62 -13.04 -9.88
N TRP A 63 -10.15 -11.83 -9.54
CA TRP A 63 -8.88 -11.65 -8.85
C TRP A 63 -8.96 -12.08 -7.38
N THR A 64 -8.08 -13.00 -7.00
CA THR A 64 -8.06 -13.68 -5.69
C THR A 64 -7.03 -13.10 -4.72
N ASN A 65 -5.93 -12.52 -5.24
CA ASN A 65 -4.93 -11.84 -4.43
C ASN A 65 -5.46 -10.52 -3.86
N PRO A 66 -4.70 -9.82 -3.00
CA PRO A 66 -5.06 -8.47 -2.60
C PRO A 66 -5.21 -7.56 -3.83
N PHE A 67 -6.22 -6.70 -3.78
CA PHE A 67 -6.57 -5.77 -4.85
C PHE A 67 -6.76 -4.37 -4.26
N LEU A 68 -6.16 -3.37 -4.89
CA LEU A 68 -6.29 -1.97 -4.49
C LEU A 68 -7.13 -1.20 -5.51
N ALA A 69 -8.20 -0.57 -5.04
CA ALA A 69 -8.85 0.51 -5.78
C ALA A 69 -8.42 1.85 -5.18
N VAL A 70 -7.73 2.67 -5.97
CA VAL A 70 -7.14 3.91 -5.50
C VAL A 70 -8.08 5.08 -5.77
N GLY A 71 -8.56 5.72 -4.71
CA GLY A 71 -9.40 6.91 -4.76
C GLY A 71 -8.61 8.21 -4.56
N PRO A 72 -9.31 9.35 -4.53
CA PRO A 72 -8.69 10.66 -4.32
C PRO A 72 -8.15 10.83 -2.89
N ASP A 73 -8.83 10.26 -1.89
CA ASP A 73 -8.52 10.48 -0.47
C ASP A 73 -8.16 9.20 0.29
N ALA A 74 -8.61 8.06 -0.20
CA ALA A 74 -8.38 6.75 0.40
C ALA A 74 -8.11 5.69 -0.66
N ILE A 75 -7.56 4.56 -0.21
CA ILE A 75 -7.36 3.35 -1.01
C ILE A 75 -8.29 2.30 -0.43
N THR A 76 -9.06 1.64 -1.28
CA THR A 76 -9.85 0.46 -0.89
C THR A 76 -8.99 -0.77 -1.11
N LEU A 77 -8.62 -1.44 -0.01
CA LEU A 77 -7.97 -2.73 -0.02
C LEU A 77 -9.02 -3.84 0.03
N ARG A 78 -9.09 -4.65 -1.02
CA ARG A 78 -9.89 -5.87 -1.06
C ARG A 78 -9.00 -7.09 -0.84
N VAL A 79 -9.38 -7.93 0.12
CA VAL A 79 -8.71 -9.20 0.43
C VAL A 79 -9.73 -10.33 0.47
N LEU A 80 -9.30 -11.53 0.06
CA LEU A 80 -10.10 -12.74 0.21
C LEU A 80 -9.71 -13.45 1.51
N GLN A 81 -10.63 -13.57 2.46
CA GLN A 81 -10.39 -14.34 3.68
C GLN A 81 -10.32 -15.84 3.37
N ALA A 82 -9.46 -16.56 4.11
CA ALA A 82 -9.44 -18.01 4.09
C ALA A 82 -10.81 -18.56 4.47
N ASP A 83 -11.16 -19.70 3.89
CA ASP A 83 -12.39 -20.37 4.27
C ASP A 83 -12.23 -21.03 5.64
N ALA A 84 -13.09 -20.66 6.60
CA ALA A 84 -13.02 -21.16 7.97
C ALA A 84 -13.43 -22.63 8.09
N ASN A 85 -14.09 -23.21 7.08
CA ASN A 85 -14.52 -24.60 7.10
C ASN A 85 -13.50 -25.52 6.41
N THR A 86 -13.03 -26.54 7.14
CA THR A 86 -11.96 -27.46 6.71
C THR A 86 -12.45 -28.56 5.77
N SER A 87 -13.76 -28.68 5.53
CA SER A 87 -14.35 -29.69 4.65
C SER A 87 -14.45 -29.18 3.21
N ASP A 88 -14.16 -30.04 2.23
CA ASP A 88 -14.28 -29.73 0.79
C ASP A 88 -15.74 -29.71 0.28
N VAL A 89 -16.68 -30.20 1.10
CA VAL A 89 -18.10 -30.27 0.74
C VAL A 89 -18.66 -28.86 0.50
N GLY A 90 -19.19 -28.63 -0.70
CA GLY A 90 -19.93 -27.41 -1.06
C GLY A 90 -19.06 -26.19 -1.43
N LYS A 91 -17.72 -26.32 -1.49
CA LYS A 91 -16.83 -25.23 -1.91
C LYS A 91 -17.17 -24.74 -3.33
N GLY A 92 -17.33 -23.43 -3.52
CA GLY A 92 -17.66 -22.85 -4.83
C GLY A 92 -19.11 -23.05 -5.30
N THR A 93 -19.98 -23.61 -4.46
CA THR A 93 -21.43 -23.75 -4.75
C THR A 93 -22.21 -22.52 -4.26
N MET A 94 -23.51 -22.41 -4.61
CA MET A 94 -24.38 -21.32 -4.11
C MET A 94 -24.41 -21.20 -2.59
N LEU A 95 -24.14 -22.29 -1.86
CA LEU A 95 -24.13 -22.32 -0.40
C LEU A 95 -22.82 -21.79 0.21
N ARG A 96 -21.74 -21.68 -0.59
CA ARG A 96 -20.42 -21.25 -0.14
C ARG A 96 -19.64 -20.54 -1.27
N PRO A 97 -20.10 -19.36 -1.71
CA PRO A 97 -19.44 -18.61 -2.77
C PRO A 97 -18.19 -17.89 -2.24
N ASP A 98 -17.12 -17.89 -3.03
CA ASP A 98 -15.87 -17.19 -2.68
C ASP A 98 -16.07 -15.68 -2.53
N ALA A 99 -17.03 -15.10 -3.26
CA ALA A 99 -17.39 -13.69 -3.16
C ALA A 99 -17.83 -13.28 -1.74
N ALA A 100 -18.45 -14.18 -0.96
CA ALA A 100 -18.89 -13.88 0.40
C ALA A 100 -17.72 -13.73 1.40
N ARG A 101 -16.53 -14.20 1.03
CA ARG A 101 -15.30 -14.10 1.85
C ARG A 101 -14.48 -12.85 1.51
N ARG A 102 -14.96 -12.00 0.60
CA ARG A 102 -14.28 -10.76 0.24
C ARG A 102 -14.51 -9.72 1.33
N GLN A 103 -13.41 -9.17 1.82
CA GLN A 103 -13.43 -8.06 2.75
C GLN A 103 -12.83 -6.84 2.07
N GLU A 104 -13.51 -5.71 2.16
CA GLU A 104 -13.02 -4.42 1.69
C GLU A 104 -12.74 -3.53 2.90
N ILE A 105 -11.58 -2.90 2.89
CA ILE A 105 -11.09 -2.06 3.97
C ILE A 105 -10.62 -0.75 3.35
N GLU A 106 -11.11 0.36 3.87
CA GLU A 106 -10.62 1.68 3.49
C GLU A 106 -9.37 2.02 4.30
N ILE A 107 -8.27 2.30 3.61
CA ILE A 107 -6.99 2.65 4.21
C ILE A 107 -6.50 4.00 3.69
N ARG A 108 -5.79 4.74 4.55
CA ARG A 108 -5.16 5.98 4.13
C ARG A 108 -3.91 5.66 3.31
N PRO A 109 -3.56 6.45 2.29
CA PRO A 109 -2.39 6.18 1.45
C PRO A 109 -1.06 6.04 2.19
N LYS A 110 -0.94 6.66 3.37
CA LYS A 110 0.26 6.59 4.22
C LYS A 110 0.36 5.29 5.03
N ASP A 111 -0.77 4.63 5.26
CA ASP A 111 -0.88 3.42 6.09
C ASP A 111 -0.87 2.15 5.20
N LEU A 112 -0.71 2.31 3.88
CA LEU A 112 -0.64 1.23 2.90
C LEU A 112 0.45 0.19 3.24
N PRO A 113 1.68 0.57 3.63
CA PRO A 113 2.70 -0.43 3.96
C PRO A 113 2.32 -1.34 5.13
N ASP A 114 1.79 -0.75 6.20
CA ASP A 114 1.34 -1.51 7.37
C ASP A 114 0.13 -2.39 7.03
N ALA A 115 -0.80 -1.88 6.21
CA ALA A 115 -1.94 -2.66 5.74
C ALA A 115 -1.49 -3.88 4.92
N MET A 116 -0.47 -3.74 4.06
CA MET A 116 0.07 -4.86 3.26
C MET A 116 0.73 -5.94 4.12
N VAL A 117 1.48 -5.54 5.15
CA VAL A 117 2.08 -6.49 6.10
C VAL A 117 1.03 -7.21 6.94
N ALA A 118 -0.08 -6.53 7.25
CA ALA A 118 -1.19 -7.12 8.00
C ALA A 118 -2.04 -8.11 7.16
N VAL A 119 -1.88 -8.16 5.83
CA VAL A 119 -2.59 -9.11 4.99
C VAL A 119 -2.16 -10.55 5.34
N PRO A 120 -3.10 -11.45 5.68
CA PRO A 120 -2.78 -12.84 5.97
C PRO A 120 -2.08 -13.53 4.79
N GLN A 121 -1.09 -14.39 5.07
CA GLN A 121 -0.38 -15.14 4.03
C GLN A 121 -1.32 -15.98 3.14
N SER A 122 -2.44 -16.45 3.69
CA SER A 122 -3.47 -17.20 2.96
C SER A 122 -4.17 -16.40 1.86
N ALA A 123 -4.08 -15.07 1.87
CA ALA A 123 -4.65 -14.23 0.81
C ALA A 123 -3.74 -14.15 -0.44
N TRP A 124 -2.49 -14.63 -0.36
CA TRP A 124 -1.47 -14.49 -1.41
C TRP A 124 -1.38 -15.71 -2.35
N HIS A 125 -2.49 -16.02 -3.02
CA HIS A 125 -2.65 -17.15 -3.94
C HIS A 125 -1.69 -17.13 -5.14
N TYR A 126 -1.37 -15.95 -5.65
CA TYR A 126 -0.54 -15.78 -6.85
C TYR A 126 0.94 -15.51 -6.53
N GLY A 127 1.32 -15.63 -5.25
CA GLY A 127 2.57 -15.08 -4.72
C GLY A 127 2.46 -13.58 -4.46
N ARG A 128 3.60 -12.91 -4.26
CA ARG A 128 3.69 -11.50 -3.85
C ARG A 128 3.40 -10.52 -5.00
N VAL A 129 2.16 -10.53 -5.47
CA VAL A 129 1.61 -9.60 -6.48
C VAL A 129 0.33 -8.94 -6.00
N VAL A 130 0.13 -7.67 -6.28
CA VAL A 130 -1.10 -6.94 -5.95
C VAL A 130 -1.64 -6.29 -7.20
N ALA A 131 -2.94 -6.45 -7.45
CA ALA A 131 -3.60 -5.73 -8.53
C ALA A 131 -3.95 -4.32 -8.07
N VAL A 132 -3.70 -3.33 -8.93
CA VAL A 132 -3.97 -1.91 -8.64
C VAL A 132 -4.82 -1.32 -9.77
N ALA A 133 -5.92 -0.67 -9.39
CA ALA A 133 -6.81 0.05 -10.30
C ALA A 133 -7.17 1.42 -9.74
N GLU A 134 -7.56 2.37 -10.61
CA GLU A 134 -8.23 3.59 -10.15
C GLU A 134 -9.65 3.24 -9.65
N LEU A 135 -10.16 4.00 -8.67
CA LEU A 135 -11.52 3.84 -8.19
C LEU A 135 -12.52 4.14 -9.33
N PRO A 136 -13.43 3.21 -9.67
CA PRO A 136 -14.42 3.45 -10.72
C PRO A 136 -15.39 4.57 -10.31
N GLY A 137 -15.89 5.33 -11.29
CA GLY A 137 -16.86 6.40 -11.05
C GLY A 137 -16.30 7.71 -10.48
N ALA A 138 -14.98 7.85 -10.39
CA ALA A 138 -14.37 9.11 -9.98
C ALA A 138 -14.65 10.26 -10.97
N SER A 139 -14.89 11.45 -10.42
CA SER A 139 -15.15 12.66 -11.21
C SER A 139 -13.96 13.00 -12.11
N ALA A 140 -14.20 13.59 -13.28
CA ALA A 140 -13.14 14.00 -14.20
C ALA A 140 -12.12 14.97 -13.54
N LYS A 141 -12.57 15.75 -12.56
CA LYS A 141 -11.74 16.69 -11.80
C LYS A 141 -10.74 15.98 -10.87
N ASP A 142 -11.10 14.81 -10.36
CA ASP A 142 -10.29 14.06 -9.40
C ASP A 142 -9.30 13.10 -10.10
N ARG A 143 -9.49 12.80 -11.38
CA ARG A 143 -8.63 11.88 -12.15
C ARG A 143 -7.13 12.21 -12.05
N PRO A 144 -6.67 13.47 -12.18
CA PRO A 144 -5.23 13.77 -12.02
C PRO A 144 -4.70 13.53 -10.61
N LYS A 145 -5.55 13.69 -9.58
CA LYS A 145 -5.20 13.37 -8.19
C LYS A 145 -5.10 11.86 -8.01
N ILE A 146 -6.07 11.12 -8.54
CA ILE A 146 -6.10 9.66 -8.46
C ILE A 146 -4.90 9.03 -9.15
N ARG A 147 -4.54 9.49 -10.35
CA ARG A 147 -3.34 9.00 -11.06
C ARG A 147 -2.06 9.16 -10.24
N ARG A 148 -1.87 10.34 -9.63
CA ARG A 148 -0.73 10.58 -8.71
C ARG A 148 -0.77 9.65 -7.49
N ASN A 149 -1.97 9.38 -6.96
CA ASN A 149 -2.12 8.43 -5.86
C ASN A 149 -1.81 7.00 -6.30
N VAL A 150 -2.19 6.60 -7.52
CA VAL A 150 -1.87 5.28 -8.09
C VAL A 150 -0.36 5.13 -8.24
N GLU A 151 0.31 6.11 -8.86
CA GLU A 151 1.77 6.13 -8.99
C GLU A 151 2.46 6.05 -7.62
N ALA A 152 1.97 6.80 -6.63
CA ALA A 152 2.49 6.74 -5.27
C ALA A 152 2.25 5.38 -4.60
N ALA A 153 1.09 4.75 -4.82
CA ALA A 153 0.81 3.41 -4.31
C ALA A 153 1.72 2.36 -4.97
N ILE A 154 1.91 2.43 -6.29
CA ILE A 154 2.82 1.55 -7.03
C ILE A 154 4.24 1.67 -6.49
N GLN A 155 4.73 2.89 -6.28
CA GLN A 155 6.06 3.12 -5.71
C GLN A 155 6.18 2.49 -4.32
N GLN A 156 5.19 2.71 -3.44
CA GLN A 156 5.20 2.11 -2.10
C GLN A 156 5.19 0.57 -2.13
N LEU A 157 4.41 -0.04 -3.04
CA LEU A 157 4.38 -1.49 -3.19
C LEU A 157 5.72 -2.04 -3.71
N ASN A 158 6.34 -1.39 -4.69
CA ASN A 158 7.66 -1.74 -5.19
C ASN A 158 8.74 -1.60 -4.10
N ASP A 159 8.65 -0.56 -3.29
CA ASP A 159 9.51 -0.34 -2.11
C ASP A 159 9.31 -1.43 -1.04
N LEU A 160 8.22 -2.18 -1.06
CA LEU A 160 7.99 -3.35 -0.21
C LEU A 160 8.41 -4.67 -0.89
N GLY A 161 8.84 -4.61 -2.15
CA GLY A 161 9.19 -5.78 -2.96
C GLY A 161 7.96 -6.54 -3.48
N ILE A 162 6.79 -5.90 -3.48
CA ILE A 162 5.56 -6.42 -4.05
C ILE A 162 5.52 -6.08 -5.54
N VAL A 163 5.20 -7.07 -6.37
CA VAL A 163 4.97 -6.85 -7.81
C VAL A 163 3.58 -6.26 -7.99
N VAL A 164 3.46 -5.28 -8.88
CA VAL A 164 2.17 -4.68 -9.20
C VAL A 164 1.65 -5.19 -10.54
N GLU A 165 0.38 -5.59 -10.56
CA GLU A 165 -0.39 -5.81 -11.78
C GLU A 165 -1.33 -4.61 -11.95
N GLU A 166 -1.06 -3.75 -12.93
CA GLU A 166 -1.90 -2.58 -13.20
C GLU A 166 -3.13 -2.98 -14.01
N TRP A 167 -4.30 -2.58 -13.53
CA TRP A 167 -5.57 -2.94 -14.13
C TRP A 167 -6.22 -1.72 -14.78
N PRO A 168 -6.65 -1.82 -16.06
CA PRO A 168 -7.28 -0.71 -16.74
C PRO A 168 -8.63 -0.39 -16.10
N THR A 169 -8.87 0.88 -15.83
CA THR A 169 -10.22 1.33 -15.47
C THR A 169 -11.05 1.44 -16.74
N ARG A 170 -12.01 0.54 -16.88
CA ARG A 170 -13.00 0.61 -17.96
C ARG A 170 -14.03 1.70 -17.67
#